data_AF-A0A432JT13-F1
#
_entry.id   AF-A0A432JT13-F1
#
_cell.length_a   1.000
_cell.length_b   1.000
_cell.length_c   1.000
_cell.angle_alpha   90.00
_cell.angle_beta   90.00
_cell.angle_gamma   90.00
#
_symmetry.space_group_name_H-M   'P 1'
#
loop_
_entity.id
_entity.type
_entity.pdbx_description
1 polymer ?
#
loop_
_entity_poly.entity_id
_entity_poly.type
_entity_poly.pdbx_seq_one_letter_code
_entity_poly.pdbx_strand_id
1 'polypeptide(L)'
;TNVNFVSMEGDTINVRTYERGVEDETLACGTGVTAVAIAAALKFGTVKSEYKLHALGGDLNVQFEKEGDVFKNIWLKGPAVHVFSGEIEL
;
A
#
# COMPACT_ATOMS: atom_id res chain seq x y z
N THR A 1 -8.55 -11.50 -8.11
CA THR A 1 -8.39 -10.11 -7.62
C THR A 1 -7.19 -10.09 -6.68
N ASN A 2 -6.61 -8.92 -6.37
CA ASN A 2 -5.66 -8.83 -5.27
C ASN A 2 -6.43 -8.94 -3.95
N VAL A 3 -5.87 -9.64 -2.96
CA VAL A 3 -6.48 -9.82 -1.63
C VAL A 3 -5.47 -9.34 -0.59
N ASN A 4 -5.89 -8.41 0.27
CA ASN A 4 -5.06 -7.86 1.34
C ASN A 4 -5.60 -8.31 2.69
N PHE A 5 -4.76 -8.99 3.48
CA PHE A 5 -5.02 -9.33 4.86
C PHE A 5 -4.38 -8.27 5.75
N VAL A 6 -5.13 -7.76 6.72
CA VAL A 6 -4.72 -6.59 7.50
C VAL A 6 -4.88 -6.82 8.99
N SER A 7 -3.95 -6.29 9.77
CA SER A 7 -4.06 -6.18 11.22
C SER A 7 -3.52 -4.83 11.69
N MET A 8 -4.07 -4.32 12.79
CA MET A 8 -3.65 -3.05 13.38
C MET A 8 -2.65 -3.30 14.52
N GLU A 9 -1.55 -2.56 14.52
CA GLU A 9 -0.59 -2.51 15.63
C GLU A 9 -0.36 -1.04 16.00
N GLY A 10 -1.08 -0.58 17.02
CA GLY A 10 -1.18 0.85 17.33
C GLY A 10 -1.74 1.63 16.14
N ASP A 11 -0.95 2.56 15.61
CA ASP A 11 -1.28 3.37 14.43
C ASP A 11 -0.78 2.79 13.10
N THR A 12 -0.04 1.68 13.13
CA THR A 12 0.52 1.03 11.94
C THR A 12 -0.42 -0.08 11.46
N ILE A 13 -0.61 -0.16 10.14
CA ILE A 13 -1.38 -1.22 9.49
C ILE A 13 -0.41 -2.25 8.93
N ASN A 14 -0.37 -3.44 9.53
CA ASN A 14 0.37 -4.58 8.96
C ASN A 14 -0.45 -5.17 7.80
N VAL A 15 0.20 -5.39 6.64
CA VAL A 15 -0.45 -5.84 5.41
C VAL A 15 0.28 -7.05 4.81
N ARG A 16 -0.50 -8.05 4.42
CA ARG A 16 -0.05 -9.22 3.65
C ARG A 16 -0.91 -9.29 2.38
N THR A 17 -0.30 -9.44 1.21
CA THR A 17 -1.02 -9.37 -0.07
C THR A 17 -0.83 -10.64 -0.89
N TYR A 18 -1.93 -11.29 -1.23
CA TYR A 18 -1.98 -12.26 -2.32
C TYR A 18 -2.27 -11.53 -3.63
N GLU A 19 -1.37 -11.66 -4.62
CA GLU A 19 -1.38 -10.84 -5.83
C GLU A 19 -1.78 -11.63 -7.08
N ARG A 20 -2.87 -11.18 -7.72
CA ARG A 20 -3.36 -11.77 -8.97
C ARG A 20 -2.32 -11.58 -10.08
N GLY A 21 -2.00 -12.65 -10.80
CA GLY A 21 -0.99 -12.65 -11.86
C GLY A 21 0.40 -13.06 -11.37
N VAL A 22 0.65 -13.02 -10.07
CA VAL A 22 1.75 -13.75 -9.42
C VAL A 22 1.24 -15.10 -8.88
N GLU A 23 -0.04 -15.12 -8.46
CA GLU A 23 -0.72 -16.27 -7.85
C GLU A 23 -0.07 -16.75 -6.55
N ASP A 24 0.63 -15.84 -5.87
CA ASP A 24 1.32 -16.06 -4.59
C ASP A 24 1.33 -14.77 -3.75
N GLU A 25 1.86 -14.87 -2.54
CA GLU A 25 2.17 -13.74 -1.68
C GLU A 25 3.42 -13.00 -2.17
N THR A 26 3.29 -11.68 -2.39
CA THR A 26 4.41 -10.82 -2.75
C THR A 26 4.95 -10.05 -1.54
N LEU A 27 6.23 -9.66 -1.59
CA LEU A 27 6.86 -8.91 -0.50
C LEU A 27 6.16 -7.57 -0.26
N ALA A 28 5.75 -6.89 -1.32
CA ALA A 28 4.99 -5.65 -1.22
C ALA A 28 4.15 -5.45 -2.48
N CYS A 29 2.95 -4.90 -2.31
CA CYS A 29 2.07 -4.52 -3.40
C CYS A 29 1.62 -3.06 -3.20
N GLY A 30 2.16 -2.14 -3.99
CA GLY A 30 1.91 -0.70 -3.84
C GLY A 30 0.44 -0.30 -3.99
N THR A 31 -0.25 -0.90 -4.97
CA THR A 31 -1.69 -0.66 -5.17
C THR A 31 -2.53 -1.29 -4.05
N GLY A 32 -2.11 -2.46 -3.53
CA GLY A 32 -2.73 -3.13 -2.40
C GLY A 32 -2.70 -2.29 -1.12
N VAL A 33 -1.53 -1.78 -0.73
CA VAL A 33 -1.40 -0.93 0.47
C VAL A 33 -2.15 0.39 0.34
N THR A 34 -2.22 0.95 -0.87
CA THR A 34 -3.01 2.15 -1.16
C THR A 34 -4.50 1.90 -0.94
N ALA A 35 -5.01 0.77 -1.45
CA ALA A 35 -6.40 0.36 -1.23
C ALA A 35 -6.70 0.14 0.25
N VAL A 36 -5.77 -0.46 1.01
CA VAL A 36 -5.90 -0.67 2.46
C VAL A 36 -5.99 0.67 3.21
N ALA A 37 -5.16 1.65 2.87
CA ALA A 37 -5.20 2.97 3.52
C ALA A 37 -6.54 3.68 3.30
N ILE A 38 -7.08 3.64 2.08
CA ILE A 38 -8.40 4.19 1.75
C ILE A 38 -9.50 3.44 2.50
N ALA A 39 -9.44 2.10 2.53
CA ALA A 39 -10.40 1.28 3.27
C ALA A 39 -10.38 1.58 4.78
N ALA A 40 -9.21 1.81 5.35
CA ALA A 40 -9.06 2.22 6.75
C ALA A 40 -9.70 3.60 7.00
N ALA A 41 -9.48 4.59 6.12
CA ALA A 41 -10.12 5.89 6.23
C ALA A 41 -11.65 5.81 6.20
N LEU A 42 -12.20 4.99 5.31
CA LEU A 42 -13.63 4.74 5.21
C LEU A 42 -14.17 4.02 6.46
N LYS A 43 -13.45 3.02 6.96
CA LYS A 43 -13.85 2.22 8.13
C LYS A 43 -13.88 3.02 9.42
N PHE A 44 -12.88 3.88 9.64
CA PHE A 44 -12.73 4.66 10.87
C PHE A 44 -13.28 6.09 10.76
N GLY A 45 -13.79 6.48 9.59
CA GLY A 45 -14.39 7.79 9.36
C GLY A 45 -13.43 8.98 9.54
N THR A 46 -12.12 8.72 9.57
CA THR A 46 -11.10 9.73 9.85
C THR A 46 -10.10 9.76 8.71
N VAL A 47 -9.77 10.94 8.20
CA VAL A 47 -8.66 11.12 7.27
C VAL A 47 -7.46 11.55 8.10
N LYS A 48 -6.45 10.69 8.19
CA LYS A 48 -5.16 11.04 8.79
C LYS A 48 -4.32 11.82 7.80
N SER A 49 -3.39 12.64 8.30
CA SER A 49 -2.34 13.23 7.46
C SER A 49 -1.51 12.17 6.75
N GLU A 50 -1.41 10.99 7.37
CA GLU A 50 -0.59 9.90 6.87
C GLU A 50 -1.05 8.53 7.41
N TYR A 51 -1.05 7.52 6.54
CA TYR A 51 -1.28 6.12 6.89
C TYR A 51 0.04 5.36 6.82
N LYS A 52 0.47 4.81 7.95
CA LYS A 52 1.66 3.96 8.04
C LYS A 52 1.27 2.52 7.80
N LEU A 53 1.89 1.89 6.81
CA LEU A 53 1.66 0.49 6.48
C LEU A 53 2.97 -0.27 6.51
N HIS A 54 2.94 -1.48 7.05
CA HIS A 54 4.08 -2.39 7.05
C HIS A 54 3.74 -3.60 6.20
N ALA A 55 4.47 -3.77 5.09
CA ALA A 55 4.42 -4.97 4.25
C ALA A 55 5.67 -5.82 4.51
N LEU A 56 5.69 -7.07 4.03
CA LEU A 56 6.85 -7.96 4.19
C LEU A 56 8.16 -7.36 3.65
N GLY A 57 8.07 -6.61 2.55
CA GLY A 57 9.18 -5.95 1.89
C GLY A 57 9.61 -4.63 2.54
N GLY A 58 8.90 -4.17 3.58
CA GLY A 58 9.26 -2.99 4.35
C GLY A 58 8.11 -2.00 4.56
N ASP A 59 8.47 -0.86 5.16
CA ASP A 59 7.54 0.19 5.52
C ASP A 59 7.14 1.05 4.32
N LEU A 60 5.85 1.30 4.22
CA LEU A 60 5.22 2.13 3.21
C LEU A 60 4.31 3.15 3.88
N ASN A 61 4.04 4.20 3.12
CA ASN A 61 3.31 5.32 3.63
C ASN A 61 2.36 5.88 2.57
N VAL A 62 1.10 6.07 2.95
CA VAL A 62 0.05 6.55 2.05
C VAL A 62 -0.57 7.82 2.58
N GLN A 63 -0.71 8.81 1.70
CA GLN A 63 -1.38 10.07 1.96
C GLN A 63 -2.37 10.35 0.84
N PHE A 64 -3.51 10.94 1.19
CA PHE A 64 -4.51 11.37 0.22
C PHE A 64 -5.39 12.47 0.80
N GLU A 65 -6.10 13.15 -0.08
CA GLU A 65 -7.15 14.10 0.25
C GLU A 65 -8.52 13.47 0.02
N LYS A 66 -9.49 13.75 0.88
CA LYS A 66 -10.88 13.28 0.74
C LYS A 66 -11.80 14.48 0.56
N GLU A 67 -12.55 14.50 -0.53
CA GLU A 67 -13.57 15.50 -0.85
C GLU A 67 -14.91 14.79 -1.09
N GLY A 68 -15.83 14.87 -0.13
CA GLY A 68 -17.05 14.07 -0.13
C GLY A 68 -16.71 12.57 -0.08
N ASP A 69 -17.13 11.83 -1.11
CA ASP A 69 -16.86 10.40 -1.29
C ASP A 69 -15.67 10.11 -2.22
N VAL A 70 -14.97 11.14 -2.69
CA VAL A 70 -13.87 11.00 -3.63
C VAL A 70 -12.53 11.16 -2.92
N PHE A 71 -11.61 10.24 -3.19
CA PHE A 71 -10.20 10.33 -2.77
C PHE A 71 -9.35 10.85 -3.93
N LYS A 72 -8.53 11.87 -3.66
CA LYS A 72 -7.69 12.57 -4.65
C LYS A 72 -6.27 12.72 -4.12
N ASN A 73 -5.34 13.10 -5.02
CA ASN A 73 -3.95 13.39 -4.68
C ASN A 73 -3.33 12.27 -3.83
N ILE A 74 -3.45 11.03 -4.32
CA ILE A 74 -3.01 9.83 -3.61
C ILE A 74 -1.50 9.68 -3.82
N TRP A 75 -0.74 9.75 -2.74
CA TRP A 75 0.70 9.57 -2.70
C TRP A 75 1.04 8.29 -1.97
N LEU A 76 1.84 7.43 -2.61
CA LEU A 76 2.49 6.29 -2.00
C LEU A 76 3.99 6.59 -1.90
N LYS A 77 4.54 6.55 -0.69
CA LYS A 77 5.96 6.80 -0.40
C LYS A 77 6.57 5.52 0.17
N GLY A 78 7.76 5.20 -0.32
CA GLY A 78 8.54 4.04 0.09
C GLY A 78 9.94 4.10 -0.49
N PRO A 79 10.88 3.30 0.02
CA PRO A 79 12.24 3.24 -0.52
C PRO A 79 12.25 2.59 -1.90
N ALA A 80 13.19 3.02 -2.74
CA ALA A 80 13.55 2.35 -3.98
C ALA A 80 15.08 2.23 -4.03
N VAL A 81 15.59 1.04 -4.36
CA VAL A 81 17.02 0.74 -4.37
C VAL A 81 17.41 0.23 -5.75
N HIS A 82 18.41 0.86 -6.36
CA HIS A 82 19.01 0.36 -7.60
C HIS A 82 19.81 -0.91 -7.29
N VAL A 83 19.56 -1.99 -8.05
CA VAL A 83 20.20 -3.29 -7.82
C VAL A 83 21.28 -3.56 -8.87
N PHE A 84 20.95 -3.39 -10.15
CA PHE A 84 21.87 -3.60 -11.26
C PHE A 84 21.39 -2.84 -12.51
N SER A 85 22.25 -2.76 -13.53
CA SER A 85 21.91 -2.28 -14.87
C SER A 85 22.33 -3.31 -15.92
N GLY A 86 21.60 -3.39 -17.04
CA GLY A 86 21.89 -4.33 -18.13
C GLY A 86 21.16 -3.96 -19.43
N GLU A 87 21.50 -4.67 -20.51
CA GLU A 87 20.91 -4.52 -21.85
C GLU A 87 20.25 -5.84 -22.28
N ILE A 88 19.15 -5.77 -23.02
CA ILE A 88 18.42 -6.93 -23.57
C ILE A 88 17.98 -6.65 -25.00
N GLU A 89 18.16 -7.61 -25.91
CA GLU A 89 17.51 -7.61 -27.22
C GLU A 89 16.16 -8.32 -27.10
N LEU A 90 15.11 -7.66 -27.61
CA LEU A 90 13.73 -8.14 -27.55
C LEU A 90 13.36 -8.99 -28.75
#